data_AF-A0A1Z5KAK7-F1
#
_entry.id   AF-A0A1Z5KAK7-F1
#
_cell.length_a   1.000
_cell.length_b   1.000
_cell.length_c   1.000
_cell.angle_alpha   90.00
_cell.angle_beta   90.00
_cell.angle_gamma   90.00
#
_symmetry.space_group_name_H-M   'P 1'
#
loop_
_entity.id
_entity.type
_entity.pdbx_description
1 polymer ?
#
loop_
_entity_poly.entity_id
_entity_poly.type
_entity_poly.pdbx_seq_one_letter_code
_entity_poly.pdbx_strand_id
1 'polypeptide(L)'
;MRFLPIDPGIYTVEVVLTFSAVPSLTDFPLQDTKVPKYEGYLLPGFPFFLTVQGNNPSRETQLPYCTFDQLTTTNNHISPFINARWKLIDSIRSSTHTKTVPGDDTIQLAAYQQSFHGLGLRFSYERTDCRIVGVPDSKFHPIEDCIASLSKPLHIILIGDSVMRLQRSVLEGWMKQMIESGQAKITFYELYGGTLRSERLSGPKISTISQEQASSNEQKIVLFNSGLHDIHRLCGDEWKDDRSSYLNDLELQQSCVDMYQVALDTLFTNVLQIAEVDLFVFQTTTAGWPKYGNYGVAWSPIDGQGLPLDAGFVDRFNLIAIDYISKMKQGGAYSNLHIMDGYWVSLPRPDNREISKKADIGKKLSHPGHEVTYAMVLFFSMMVLQTMCPALLHA
;
A
#
# COMPACT_ATOMS: atom_id res chain seq x y z
N MET A 1 12.85 0.36 -17.57
CA MET A 1 12.68 1.28 -16.41
C MET A 1 13.98 2.05 -16.22
N ARG A 2 13.98 3.39 -16.30
CA ARG A 2 15.18 4.20 -15.97
C ARG A 2 15.00 4.67 -14.53
N PHE A 3 15.76 4.10 -13.60
CA PHE A 3 15.84 4.58 -12.23
C PHE A 3 16.94 5.65 -12.18
N LEU A 4 16.56 6.92 -12.14
CA LEU A 4 17.49 8.03 -11.99
C LEU A 4 17.25 8.61 -10.60
N PRO A 5 18.22 8.56 -9.68
CA PRO A 5 18.11 9.26 -8.41
C PRO A 5 18.10 10.78 -8.72
N ILE A 6 17.11 11.48 -8.19
CA ILE A 6 16.84 12.90 -8.54
C ILE A 6 17.19 13.84 -7.38
N ASP A 7 17.16 13.35 -6.13
CA ASP A 7 17.51 14.20 -4.99
C ASP A 7 19.03 14.37 -4.87
N PRO A 8 19.52 15.52 -4.37
CA PRO A 8 20.94 15.72 -4.16
C PRO A 8 21.48 14.73 -3.13
N GLY A 9 22.58 14.04 -3.44
CA GLY A 9 23.16 13.11 -2.49
C GLY A 9 24.10 12.09 -3.11
N ILE A 10 24.74 11.31 -2.24
CA ILE A 10 25.53 10.15 -2.63
C ILE A 10 24.62 8.93 -2.52
N TYR A 11 24.36 8.29 -3.64
CA TYR A 11 23.59 7.05 -3.72
C TYR A 11 24.52 5.89 -3.94
N THR A 12 24.23 4.79 -3.26
CA THR A 12 24.78 3.47 -3.58
C THR A 12 23.75 2.77 -4.45
N VAL A 13 24.08 2.48 -5.71
CA VAL A 13 23.22 1.68 -6.58
C VAL A 13 23.69 0.25 -6.52
N GLU A 14 22.79 -0.65 -6.17
CA GLU A 14 22.98 -2.10 -6.18
C GLU A 14 22.07 -2.71 -7.25
N VAL A 15 22.63 -3.61 -8.06
CA VAL A 15 21.83 -4.42 -9.00
C VAL A 15 22.02 -5.87 -8.64
N VAL A 16 20.90 -6.50 -8.30
CA VAL A 16 20.85 -7.87 -7.82
C VAL A 16 20.05 -8.70 -8.83
N LEU A 17 20.67 -9.74 -9.39
CA LEU A 17 19.97 -10.76 -10.17
C LEU A 17 19.25 -11.71 -9.23
N THR A 18 17.96 -11.87 -9.46
CA THR A 18 17.10 -12.80 -8.70
C THR A 18 16.42 -13.75 -9.67
N PHE A 19 16.50 -15.05 -9.41
CA PHE A 19 15.95 -16.08 -10.29
C PHE A 19 14.60 -16.56 -9.79
N SER A 20 13.53 -16.38 -10.56
CA SER A 20 12.17 -16.84 -10.23
C SER A 20 12.04 -18.37 -10.14
N ALA A 21 12.96 -19.09 -10.79
CA ALA A 21 13.17 -20.53 -10.66
C ALA A 21 14.64 -20.77 -10.36
N VAL A 22 14.98 -21.01 -9.09
CA VAL A 22 16.36 -21.28 -8.68
C VAL A 22 16.75 -22.65 -9.27
N PRO A 23 17.83 -22.76 -10.08
CA PRO A 23 18.34 -24.05 -10.53
C PRO A 23 18.68 -24.96 -9.35
N SER A 24 18.76 -26.27 -9.57
CA SER A 24 19.27 -27.16 -8.54
C SER A 24 20.72 -26.76 -8.21
N LEU A 25 21.08 -26.70 -6.93
CA LEU A 25 22.45 -26.38 -6.49
C LEU A 25 23.50 -27.38 -6.99
N THR A 26 23.07 -28.56 -7.44
CA THR A 26 23.92 -29.53 -8.16
C THR A 26 24.48 -28.98 -9.47
N ASP A 27 23.86 -27.93 -10.00
CA ASP A 27 24.22 -27.29 -11.26
C ASP A 27 25.15 -26.08 -11.04
N PHE A 28 25.44 -25.73 -9.78
CA PHE A 28 26.34 -24.64 -9.39
C PHE A 28 27.73 -25.14 -8.97
N PRO A 29 28.81 -24.41 -9.28
CA PRO A 29 30.19 -24.84 -9.01
C PRO A 29 30.62 -24.76 -7.54
N LEU A 30 29.73 -24.41 -6.60
CA LEU A 30 30.02 -24.25 -5.17
C LEU A 30 29.37 -25.39 -4.36
N GLN A 31 30.18 -26.38 -3.96
CA GLN A 31 29.75 -27.57 -3.22
C GLN A 31 29.59 -27.35 -1.70
N ASP A 32 28.92 -26.28 -1.26
CA ASP A 32 28.64 -26.09 0.18
C ASP A 32 27.21 -26.48 0.56
N THR A 33 27.06 -27.13 1.72
CA THR A 33 25.86 -27.91 2.12
C THR A 33 24.81 -27.12 2.90
N LYS A 34 24.97 -25.80 3.03
CA LYS A 34 23.95 -24.93 3.62
C LYS A 34 23.44 -23.96 2.58
N VAL A 35 22.30 -24.31 1.98
CA VAL A 35 21.53 -23.47 1.06
C VAL A 35 21.22 -22.12 1.73
N PRO A 36 21.83 -20.99 1.33
CA PRO A 36 21.27 -19.70 1.67
C PRO A 36 19.93 -19.59 0.92
N LYS A 37 18.84 -19.31 1.63
CA LYS A 37 17.51 -19.10 1.02
C LYS A 37 17.40 -17.82 0.18
N TYR A 38 18.53 -17.16 -0.09
CA TYR A 38 18.66 -15.94 -0.87
C TYR A 38 19.86 -16.10 -1.82
N GLU A 39 19.59 -16.16 -3.12
CA GLU A 39 20.59 -15.90 -4.15
C GLU A 39 20.13 -14.67 -4.95
N GLY A 40 20.44 -13.52 -4.38
CA GLY A 40 20.62 -12.31 -5.16
C GLY A 40 22.08 -12.21 -5.54
N TYR A 41 22.43 -12.34 -6.83
CA TYR A 41 23.80 -12.08 -7.27
C TYR A 41 23.96 -10.60 -7.56
N LEU A 42 24.79 -9.92 -6.79
CA LEU A 42 25.22 -8.57 -7.13
C LEU A 42 26.00 -8.64 -8.45
N LEU A 43 25.57 -7.87 -9.45
CA LEU A 43 26.25 -7.87 -10.75
C LEU A 43 27.69 -7.35 -10.61
N PRO A 44 28.66 -7.93 -11.34
CA PRO A 44 30.00 -7.37 -11.43
C PRO A 44 29.97 -5.89 -11.81
N GLY A 45 30.69 -5.05 -11.06
CA GLY A 45 30.68 -3.59 -11.21
C GLY A 45 29.69 -2.86 -10.31
N PHE A 46 28.98 -3.57 -9.43
CA PHE A 46 28.12 -3.02 -8.37
C PHE A 46 28.66 -3.39 -6.97
N PRO A 47 28.34 -2.61 -5.91
CA PRO A 47 27.61 -1.36 -5.99
C PRO A 47 28.44 -0.26 -6.67
N PHE A 48 27.77 0.71 -7.30
CA PHE A 48 28.42 1.94 -7.73
C PHE A 48 27.90 3.14 -6.95
N PHE A 49 28.78 4.11 -6.74
CA PHE A 49 28.42 5.37 -6.11
C PHE A 49 28.02 6.38 -7.17
N LEU A 50 26.83 6.94 -7.04
CA LEU A 50 26.35 8.04 -7.86
C LEU A 50 26.25 9.28 -6.97
N THR A 51 26.92 10.37 -7.35
CA THR A 51 26.65 11.67 -6.73
C THR A 51 25.65 12.41 -7.61
N VAL A 52 24.44 12.60 -7.12
CA VAL A 52 23.47 13.50 -7.74
C VAL A 52 23.74 14.89 -7.22
N GLN A 53 24.13 15.78 -8.13
CA GLN A 53 24.25 17.19 -7.80
C GLN A 53 22.87 17.83 -7.78
N GLY A 54 22.57 18.53 -6.70
CA GLY A 54 21.31 19.21 -6.55
C GLY A 54 21.20 20.44 -7.44
N ASN A 55 20.18 20.48 -8.29
CA ASN A 55 19.52 21.75 -8.55
C ASN A 55 18.64 22.01 -7.34
N ASN A 56 19.01 22.97 -6.48
CA ASN A 56 18.13 23.40 -5.39
C ASN A 56 16.75 23.78 -5.96
N PRO A 57 15.64 23.23 -5.44
CA PRO A 57 14.42 23.98 -5.34
C PRO A 57 14.19 24.26 -3.84
N SER A 58 14.43 25.51 -3.46
CA SER A 58 13.51 26.12 -2.51
C SER A 58 12.14 26.14 -3.20
N ARG A 59 11.09 25.46 -2.67
CA ARG A 59 9.65 25.76 -2.91
C ARG A 59 8.59 24.73 -2.46
N GLU A 60 8.86 23.68 -1.69
CA GLU A 60 7.80 22.75 -1.23
C GLU A 60 6.62 23.44 -0.51
N THR A 61 6.88 24.57 0.17
CA THR A 61 5.84 25.37 0.84
C THR A 61 5.04 26.30 -0.09
N GLN A 62 5.38 26.40 -1.38
CA GLN A 62 4.68 27.25 -2.36
C GLN A 62 3.79 26.45 -3.33
N LEU A 63 3.81 25.11 -3.28
CA LEU A 63 2.97 24.31 -4.16
C LEU A 63 1.49 24.36 -3.71
N PRO A 64 0.54 24.40 -4.65
CA PRO A 64 -0.87 24.28 -4.33
C PRO A 64 -1.15 22.88 -3.75
N TYR A 65 -2.23 22.76 -2.98
CA TYR A 65 -2.69 21.46 -2.51
C TYR A 65 -3.14 20.60 -3.70
N CYS A 66 -2.86 19.29 -3.64
CA CYS A 66 -3.17 18.36 -4.72
C CYS A 66 -4.66 18.26 -5.01
N THR A 67 -5.09 18.38 -6.27
CA THR A 67 -6.48 18.18 -6.70
C THR A 67 -6.89 16.70 -6.75
N PHE A 68 -8.19 16.42 -6.85
CA PHE A 68 -8.72 15.06 -7.06
C PHE A 68 -8.05 14.35 -8.25
N ASP A 69 -7.94 15.03 -9.39
CA ASP A 69 -7.33 14.46 -10.59
C ASP A 69 -5.83 14.13 -10.40
N GLN A 70 -5.14 14.85 -9.51
CA GLN A 70 -3.75 14.55 -9.18
C GLN A 70 -3.62 13.37 -8.21
N LEU A 71 -4.62 13.11 -7.38
CA LEU A 71 -4.64 12.02 -6.38
C LEU A 71 -5.24 10.72 -6.92
N THR A 72 -5.95 10.80 -8.05
CA THR A 72 -6.72 9.68 -8.59
C THR A 72 -6.18 9.20 -9.93
N THR A 73 -6.33 7.90 -10.19
CA THR A 73 -6.00 7.33 -11.49
C THR A 73 -7.24 7.37 -12.38
N THR A 74 -7.11 7.96 -13.56
CA THR A 74 -8.14 7.93 -14.62
C THR A 74 -7.72 6.97 -15.73
N ASN A 75 -8.64 6.68 -16.66
CA ASN A 75 -8.33 5.93 -17.88
C ASN A 75 -7.07 6.51 -18.56
N ASN A 76 -6.12 5.63 -18.89
CA ASN A 76 -4.77 5.90 -19.41
C ASN A 76 -3.73 6.20 -18.34
N HIS A 77 -2.90 5.19 -18.07
CA HIS A 77 -1.47 5.10 -17.66
C HIS A 77 -0.63 6.32 -17.20
N ILE A 78 -1.15 7.54 -17.13
CA ILE A 78 -0.55 8.67 -16.42
C ILE A 78 -0.80 8.41 -14.94
N SER A 79 -0.09 7.42 -14.41
CA SER A 79 -0.17 7.18 -12.99
C SER A 79 0.52 8.33 -12.25
N PRO A 80 -0.01 8.70 -11.06
CA PRO A 80 0.59 9.73 -10.22
C PRO A 80 2.08 9.52 -9.92
N PHE A 81 2.66 8.33 -10.19
CA PHE A 81 4.10 8.06 -10.07
C PHE A 81 4.99 8.99 -10.91
N ILE A 82 4.50 9.53 -12.04
CA ILE A 82 5.34 10.42 -12.88
C ILE A 82 5.72 11.67 -12.08
N ASN A 83 4.83 12.10 -11.19
CA ASN A 83 4.98 13.33 -10.42
C ASN A 83 5.20 13.11 -8.92
N ALA A 84 5.31 11.85 -8.47
CA ALA A 84 5.46 11.51 -7.05
C ALA A 84 6.66 10.58 -6.82
N ARG A 85 7.40 10.79 -5.73
CA ARG A 85 8.57 9.99 -5.38
C ARG A 85 8.74 9.84 -3.89
N TRP A 86 9.49 8.84 -3.50
CA TRP A 86 9.94 8.70 -2.13
C TRP A 86 11.27 9.42 -1.93
N LYS A 87 11.29 10.32 -0.97
CA LYS A 87 12.45 11.14 -0.63
C LYS A 87 12.95 10.74 0.75
N LEU A 88 14.25 10.56 0.88
CA LEU A 88 14.90 10.31 2.16
C LEU A 88 14.78 11.57 3.02
N ILE A 89 14.17 11.46 4.20
CA ILE A 89 13.98 12.57 5.15
C ILE A 89 14.79 12.40 6.43
N ASP A 90 15.22 11.18 6.75
CA ASP A 90 16.03 10.88 7.94
C ASP A 90 16.83 9.59 7.75
N SER A 91 17.93 9.42 8.48
CA SER A 91 18.75 8.21 8.48
C SER A 91 18.68 7.43 9.80
N ILE A 92 17.82 7.87 10.74
CA ILE A 92 17.59 7.18 12.02
C ILE A 92 16.09 6.89 12.21
N ARG A 93 15.71 5.62 12.08
CA ARG A 93 14.30 5.16 12.15
C ARG A 93 13.64 5.38 13.51
N SER A 94 14.43 5.51 14.57
CA SER A 94 13.94 5.81 15.92
C SER A 94 14.93 6.66 16.69
N SER A 95 14.45 7.71 17.37
CA SER A 95 15.24 8.49 18.33
C SER A 95 15.78 7.65 19.50
N THR A 96 15.25 6.44 19.69
CA THR A 96 15.73 5.45 20.67
C THR A 96 16.73 4.44 20.10
N HIS A 97 17.05 4.52 18.80
CA HIS A 97 18.09 3.68 18.20
C HIS A 97 19.45 4.23 18.61
N THR A 98 19.92 3.82 19.78
CA THR A 98 21.30 4.01 20.21
C THR A 98 22.19 3.11 19.36
N LYS A 99 23.31 3.65 18.84
CA LYS A 99 24.43 2.82 18.36
C LYS A 99 24.82 1.90 19.52
N THR A 100 24.28 0.68 19.59
CA THR A 100 24.40 -0.17 20.78
C THR A 100 25.76 -0.83 20.93
N VAL A 101 26.75 -0.43 20.12
CA VAL A 101 28.14 -0.85 20.29
C VAL A 101 29.04 0.39 20.22
N PRO A 102 29.56 0.88 21.36
CA PRO A 102 30.65 1.84 21.38
C PRO A 102 31.90 1.19 20.75
N GLY A 103 32.44 1.80 19.69
CA GLY A 103 33.80 1.50 19.21
C GLY A 103 33.94 0.61 17.97
N ASP A 104 32.87 0.33 17.22
CA ASP A 104 32.96 -0.47 16.00
C ASP A 104 32.36 0.28 14.80
N ASP A 105 33.11 1.25 14.26
CA ASP A 105 32.83 1.83 12.94
C ASP A 105 33.14 0.81 11.81
N THR A 106 33.61 -0.39 12.15
CA THR A 106 33.87 -1.49 11.23
C THR A 106 32.62 -2.34 11.03
N ILE A 107 32.12 -2.36 9.78
CA ILE A 107 30.98 -3.20 9.36
C ILE A 107 31.38 -4.68 9.53
N GLN A 108 30.90 -5.35 10.59
CA GLN A 108 31.08 -6.78 10.79
C GLN A 108 29.91 -7.59 10.20
N LEU A 109 30.22 -8.73 9.55
CA LEU A 109 29.22 -9.62 8.96
C LEU A 109 28.18 -10.11 9.97
N ALA A 110 28.60 -10.44 11.20
CA ALA A 110 27.70 -10.91 12.25
C ALA A 110 26.72 -9.82 12.71
N ALA A 111 27.17 -8.57 12.78
CA ALA A 111 26.33 -7.43 13.13
C ALA A 111 25.40 -7.03 11.97
N TYR A 112 25.86 -7.15 10.73
CA TYR A 112 25.03 -7.00 9.52
C TYR A 112 23.94 -8.08 9.48
N GLN A 113 24.29 -9.35 9.73
CA GLN A 113 23.36 -10.49 9.78
C GLN A 113 22.28 -10.36 10.86
N GLN A 114 22.53 -9.56 11.89
CA GLN A 114 21.58 -9.26 12.98
C GLN A 114 20.92 -7.88 12.84
N SER A 115 21.15 -7.20 11.71
CA SER A 115 20.62 -5.85 11.40
C SER A 115 21.02 -4.77 12.42
N PHE A 116 22.09 -4.95 13.19
CA PHE A 116 22.59 -3.96 14.15
C PHE A 116 23.21 -2.73 13.49
N HIS A 117 23.58 -2.85 12.21
CA HIS A 117 24.13 -1.76 11.40
C HIS A 117 23.12 -1.19 10.39
N GLY A 118 21.86 -1.63 10.44
CA GLY A 118 20.81 -1.07 9.60
C GLY A 118 20.59 0.38 9.99
N LEU A 119 21.16 1.32 9.22
CA LEU A 119 20.75 2.73 9.28
C LEU A 119 19.28 2.75 8.91
N GLY A 120 18.43 2.93 9.92
CA GLY A 120 17.00 2.98 9.71
C GLY A 120 16.67 4.24 8.92
N LEU A 121 16.47 4.12 7.62
CA LEU A 121 16.12 5.27 6.78
C LEU A 121 14.63 5.61 6.98
N ARG A 122 14.32 6.90 7.10
CA ARG A 122 12.95 7.40 7.01
C ARG A 122 12.75 8.13 5.70
N PHE A 123 11.60 7.93 5.09
CA PHE A 123 11.24 8.53 3.82
C PHE A 123 9.84 9.14 3.87
N SER A 124 9.67 10.20 3.08
CA SER A 124 8.38 10.83 2.80
C SER A 124 7.97 10.55 1.36
N TYR A 125 6.68 10.32 1.10
CA TYR A 125 6.16 10.25 -0.26
C TYR A 125 5.74 11.65 -0.69
N GLU A 126 6.52 12.26 -1.58
CA GLU A 126 6.39 13.65 -1.97
C GLU A 126 6.01 13.79 -3.43
N ARG A 127 5.17 14.79 -3.70
CA ARG A 127 4.78 15.18 -5.04
C ARG A 127 5.57 16.40 -5.50
N THR A 128 5.83 16.43 -6.80
CA THR A 128 6.61 17.48 -7.46
C THR A 128 5.72 18.61 -8.00
N ASP A 129 4.44 18.34 -8.19
CA ASP A 129 3.45 19.21 -8.84
C ASP A 129 2.41 19.80 -7.87
N CYS A 130 2.31 19.27 -6.65
CA CYS A 130 1.39 19.72 -5.61
C CYS A 130 1.87 19.25 -4.23
N ARG A 131 1.24 19.74 -3.16
CA ARG A 131 1.48 19.27 -1.79
C ARG A 131 0.27 18.52 -1.22
N ILE A 132 0.55 17.51 -0.40
CA ILE A 132 -0.46 16.75 0.34
C ILE A 132 -0.50 17.29 1.76
N VAL A 133 -1.69 17.30 2.34
CA VAL A 133 -1.92 17.72 3.72
C VAL A 133 -1.27 16.74 4.69
N GLY A 134 -0.61 17.27 5.73
CA GLY A 134 0.00 16.48 6.80
C GLY A 134 1.50 16.28 6.60
N VAL A 135 2.30 16.94 7.43
CA VAL A 135 3.73 16.59 7.58
C VAL A 135 3.79 15.48 8.63
N PRO A 136 4.57 14.39 8.42
CA PRO A 136 4.60 13.22 9.31
C PRO A 136 4.91 13.49 10.80
N ASP A 137 5.34 14.70 11.18
CA ASP A 137 5.69 15.08 12.54
C ASP A 137 4.73 16.09 13.21
N SER A 138 3.60 16.47 12.58
CA SER A 138 2.61 17.33 13.25
C SER A 138 1.70 16.53 14.18
N LYS A 139 1.58 16.95 15.44
CA LYS A 139 0.61 16.44 16.43
C LYS A 139 -0.86 16.64 16.04
N PHE A 140 -1.09 17.22 14.87
CA PHE A 140 -2.37 17.68 14.38
C PHE A 140 -2.48 17.41 12.88
N HIS A 141 -3.53 16.70 12.48
CA HIS A 141 -3.91 16.51 11.08
C HIS A 141 -5.21 17.31 10.88
N PRO A 142 -5.36 18.16 9.85
CA PRO A 142 -6.53 19.04 9.71
C PRO A 142 -7.83 18.31 9.36
N ILE A 143 -7.82 16.97 9.39
CA ILE A 143 -9.04 16.18 9.32
C ILE A 143 -9.89 16.40 10.58
N GLU A 144 -9.28 16.65 11.74
CA GLU A 144 -10.02 16.99 12.96
C GLU A 144 -10.74 18.35 12.84
N ASP A 145 -10.05 19.38 12.34
CA ASP A 145 -10.68 20.69 12.06
C ASP A 145 -11.84 20.56 11.05
N CYS A 146 -11.63 19.74 10.02
CA CYS A 146 -12.67 19.46 9.05
C CYS A 146 -13.90 18.85 9.72
N ILE A 147 -13.72 17.75 10.47
CA ILE A 147 -14.80 17.06 11.17
C ILE A 147 -15.53 18.01 12.14
N ALA A 148 -14.79 18.83 12.89
CA ALA A 148 -15.37 19.79 13.82
C ALA A 148 -16.24 20.85 13.13
N SER A 149 -16.00 21.13 11.85
CA SER A 149 -16.77 22.08 11.05
C SER A 149 -18.02 21.48 10.39
N LEU A 150 -18.17 20.15 10.41
CA LEU A 150 -19.29 19.46 9.76
C LEU A 150 -20.59 19.63 10.55
N SER A 151 -21.71 19.71 9.82
CA SER A 151 -23.06 19.79 10.41
C SER A 151 -23.61 18.43 10.84
N LYS A 152 -23.07 17.34 10.31
CA LYS A 152 -23.39 15.96 10.67
C LYS A 152 -22.10 15.21 11.05
N PRO A 153 -22.19 14.17 11.90
CA PRO A 153 -21.05 13.30 12.17
C PRO A 153 -20.49 12.66 10.89
N LEU A 154 -19.16 12.56 10.81
CA LEU A 154 -18.48 11.89 9.71
C LEU A 154 -18.42 10.38 9.96
N HIS A 155 -18.84 9.58 9.00
CA HIS A 155 -18.73 8.12 9.02
C HIS A 155 -17.84 7.63 7.88
N ILE A 156 -16.66 7.11 8.23
CA ILE A 156 -15.76 6.46 7.29
C ILE A 156 -16.00 4.95 7.33
N ILE A 157 -16.44 4.39 6.21
CA ILE A 157 -16.68 2.96 6.05
C ILE A 157 -15.53 2.38 5.23
N LEU A 158 -14.79 1.46 5.86
CA LEU A 158 -13.65 0.77 5.27
C LEU A 158 -14.07 -0.66 4.92
N ILE A 159 -13.86 -1.11 3.68
CA ILE A 159 -14.24 -2.45 3.23
C ILE A 159 -13.06 -3.08 2.49
N GLY A 160 -12.39 -4.05 3.10
CA GLY A 160 -11.14 -4.51 2.50
C GLY A 160 -10.31 -5.49 3.30
N ASP A 161 -9.08 -5.66 2.84
CA ASP A 161 -8.11 -6.59 3.41
C ASP A 161 -7.37 -6.04 4.65
N SER A 162 -6.33 -6.78 5.07
CA SER A 162 -5.49 -6.40 6.20
C SER A 162 -4.73 -5.09 5.99
N VAL A 163 -4.48 -4.64 4.76
CA VAL A 163 -3.85 -3.34 4.50
C VAL A 163 -4.83 -2.20 4.80
N MET A 164 -6.11 -2.39 4.48
CA MET A 164 -7.17 -1.47 4.89
C MET A 164 -7.28 -1.38 6.41
N ARG A 165 -7.10 -2.51 7.12
CA ARG A 165 -7.03 -2.53 8.59
C ARG A 165 -5.84 -1.72 9.15
N LEU A 166 -4.70 -1.68 8.47
CA LEU A 166 -3.57 -0.83 8.87
C LEU A 166 -3.90 0.65 8.68
N GLN A 167 -4.53 1.03 7.56
CA GLN A 167 -4.96 2.40 7.31
C GLN A 167 -6.00 2.87 8.32
N ARG A 168 -6.95 2.00 8.68
CA ARG A 168 -7.91 2.22 9.77
C ARG A 168 -7.19 2.63 11.05
N SER A 169 -6.16 1.88 11.45
CA SER A 169 -5.43 2.15 12.69
C SER A 169 -4.76 3.52 12.70
N VAL A 170 -4.30 4.01 11.54
CA VAL A 170 -3.73 5.37 11.42
C VAL A 170 -4.84 6.42 11.54
N LEU A 171 -5.95 6.24 10.81
CA LEU A 171 -7.11 7.14 10.87
C LEU A 171 -7.72 7.24 12.27
N GLU A 172 -7.91 6.11 12.97
CA GLU A 172 -8.37 6.07 14.36
C GLU A 172 -7.42 6.82 15.29
N GLY A 173 -6.10 6.74 15.04
CA GLY A 173 -5.10 7.51 15.78
C GLY A 173 -5.24 9.02 15.57
N TRP A 174 -5.44 9.45 14.33
CA TRP A 174 -5.59 10.88 13.98
C TRP A 174 -6.94 11.47 14.36
N MET A 175 -8.00 10.66 14.38
CA MET A 175 -9.37 11.11 14.64
C MET A 175 -9.84 10.73 16.05
N LYS A 176 -8.93 10.34 16.94
CA LYS A 176 -9.27 9.77 18.24
C LYS A 176 -10.24 10.64 19.03
N GLN A 177 -9.97 11.95 19.11
CA GLN A 177 -10.82 12.88 19.86
C GLN A 177 -12.21 13.01 19.24
N MET A 178 -12.29 13.06 17.91
CA MET A 178 -13.56 13.16 17.18
C MET A 178 -14.41 11.88 17.30
N ILE A 179 -13.77 10.71 17.37
CA ILE A 179 -14.44 9.44 17.61
C ILE A 179 -14.99 9.38 19.05
N GLU A 180 -14.18 9.78 20.04
CA GLU A 180 -14.59 9.82 21.45
C GLU A 180 -15.72 10.82 21.72
N SER A 181 -15.78 11.93 20.97
CA SER A 181 -16.87 12.92 21.07
C SER A 181 -18.14 12.53 20.30
N GLY A 182 -18.11 11.45 19.51
CA GLY A 182 -19.22 11.02 18.66
C GLY A 182 -19.40 11.86 17.39
N GLN A 183 -18.46 12.75 17.06
CA GLN A 183 -18.45 13.53 15.82
C GLN A 183 -17.89 12.74 14.62
N ALA A 184 -17.19 11.64 14.87
CA ALA A 184 -16.73 10.72 13.85
C ALA A 184 -16.97 9.26 14.22
N LYS A 185 -17.06 8.42 13.20
CA LYS A 185 -17.16 6.96 13.32
C LYS A 185 -16.37 6.31 12.20
N ILE A 186 -15.69 5.20 12.52
CA ILE A 186 -15.05 4.36 11.52
C ILE A 186 -15.61 2.93 11.65
N THR A 187 -16.20 2.42 10.58
CA THR A 187 -16.64 1.01 10.48
C THR A 187 -15.70 0.27 9.53
N PHE A 188 -15.37 -0.98 9.85
CA PHE A 188 -14.50 -1.81 9.02
C PHE A 188 -15.10 -3.19 8.77
N TYR A 189 -15.21 -3.55 7.50
CA TYR A 189 -15.60 -4.85 7.00
C TYR A 189 -14.38 -5.57 6.46
N GLU A 190 -13.87 -6.55 7.22
CA GLU A 190 -12.69 -7.31 6.84
C GLU A 190 -13.04 -8.39 5.80
N LEU A 191 -12.57 -8.20 4.56
CA LEU A 191 -12.70 -9.15 3.47
C LEU A 191 -11.58 -10.20 3.54
N TYR A 192 -11.46 -10.89 4.67
CA TYR A 192 -10.41 -11.88 4.87
C TYR A 192 -10.55 -13.04 3.88
N GLY A 193 -9.56 -13.13 2.99
CA GLY A 193 -9.55 -14.13 1.94
C GLY A 193 -10.33 -13.76 0.67
N GLY A 194 -10.69 -12.49 0.50
CA GLY A 194 -11.25 -11.99 -0.74
C GLY A 194 -12.79 -11.95 -0.74
N THR A 195 -13.32 -11.14 -1.65
CA THR A 195 -14.73 -10.79 -1.78
C THR A 195 -15.63 -12.02 -1.86
N LEU A 196 -15.36 -12.95 -2.79
CA LEU A 196 -16.26 -14.10 -3.01
C LEU A 196 -16.28 -15.05 -1.82
N ARG A 197 -15.12 -15.27 -1.20
CA ARG A 197 -15.01 -16.11 -0.01
C ARG A 197 -15.74 -15.49 1.17
N SER A 198 -15.62 -14.16 1.36
CA SER A 198 -16.35 -13.42 2.39
C SER A 198 -17.86 -13.46 2.18
N GLU A 199 -18.30 -13.21 0.95
CA GLU A 199 -19.71 -13.21 0.60
C GLU A 199 -20.35 -14.59 0.78
N ARG A 200 -19.65 -15.67 0.44
CA ARG A 200 -20.29 -16.99 0.30
C ARG A 200 -20.03 -17.94 1.45
N LEU A 201 -18.85 -17.87 2.08
CA LEU A 201 -18.44 -18.85 3.08
C LEU A 201 -18.24 -18.24 4.46
N SER A 202 -17.34 -17.27 4.59
CA SER A 202 -16.94 -16.77 5.90
C SER A 202 -16.46 -15.33 5.82
N GLY A 203 -17.07 -14.44 6.60
CA GLY A 203 -16.75 -13.02 6.61
C GLY A 203 -18.02 -12.18 6.66
N PRO A 204 -17.90 -10.85 6.52
CA PRO A 204 -19.05 -9.99 6.36
C PRO A 204 -19.74 -10.30 5.02
N LYS A 205 -21.07 -10.34 5.05
CA LYS A 205 -21.89 -10.42 3.84
C LYS A 205 -21.89 -9.04 3.21
N ILE A 206 -21.22 -8.90 2.07
CA ILE A 206 -21.09 -7.63 1.36
C ILE A 206 -22.49 -7.17 0.91
N SER A 207 -23.35 -8.13 0.58
CA SER A 207 -24.76 -7.91 0.25
C SER A 207 -25.62 -7.27 1.36
N THR A 208 -25.18 -7.32 2.63
CA THR A 208 -25.93 -6.70 3.74
C THR A 208 -25.41 -5.32 4.13
N ILE A 209 -24.22 -4.92 3.65
CA ILE A 209 -23.56 -3.68 4.08
C ILE A 209 -24.44 -2.45 3.79
N SER A 210 -25.08 -2.37 2.64
CA SER A 210 -25.95 -1.23 2.29
C SER A 210 -27.12 -1.06 3.28
N GLN A 211 -27.68 -2.17 3.76
CA GLN A 211 -28.77 -2.17 4.75
C GLN A 211 -28.25 -1.80 6.14
N GLU A 212 -27.09 -2.32 6.53
CA GLU A 212 -26.44 -1.99 7.80
C GLU A 212 -26.02 -0.51 7.87
N GLN A 213 -25.73 0.08 6.72
CA GLN A 213 -25.27 1.47 6.58
C GLN A 213 -26.37 2.40 6.06
N ALA A 214 -27.65 2.06 6.26
CA ALA A 214 -28.79 2.84 5.76
C ALA A 214 -29.07 4.16 6.53
N SER A 215 -28.34 4.47 7.61
CA SER A 215 -28.54 5.70 8.40
C SER A 215 -28.35 6.97 7.56
N SER A 216 -29.27 7.93 7.62
CA SER A 216 -29.20 9.20 6.84
C SER A 216 -28.69 10.42 7.64
N ASN A 217 -28.38 10.23 8.93
CA ASN A 217 -27.94 11.31 9.81
C ASN A 217 -26.42 11.45 9.93
N GLU A 218 -25.67 10.94 8.96
CA GLU A 218 -24.20 10.95 8.92
C GLU A 218 -23.75 11.40 7.53
N GLN A 219 -22.58 12.03 7.44
CA GLN A 219 -21.87 12.20 6.17
C GLN A 219 -20.99 10.98 5.95
N LYS A 220 -21.09 10.32 4.78
CA LYS A 220 -20.47 9.00 4.58
C LYS A 220 -19.38 9.06 3.53
N ILE A 221 -18.23 8.50 3.89
CA ILE A 221 -17.14 8.19 2.96
C ILE A 221 -16.89 6.70 2.98
N VAL A 222 -16.73 6.12 1.80
CA VAL A 222 -16.42 4.70 1.66
C VAL A 222 -15.07 4.53 0.99
N LEU A 223 -14.12 3.90 1.67
CA LEU A 223 -12.86 3.44 1.09
C LEU A 223 -12.85 1.93 1.06
N PHE A 224 -12.65 1.36 -0.12
CA PHE A 224 -12.76 -0.07 -0.30
C PHE A 224 -11.72 -0.62 -1.27
N ASN A 225 -11.35 -1.89 -1.12
CA ASN A 225 -10.43 -2.57 -2.03
C ASN A 225 -10.82 -4.02 -2.30
N SER A 226 -10.38 -4.53 -3.45
CA SER A 226 -10.23 -5.94 -3.75
C SER A 226 -8.89 -6.12 -4.44
N GLY A 227 -8.15 -7.16 -4.07
CA GLY A 227 -6.72 -7.16 -4.33
C GLY A 227 -6.06 -8.50 -4.07
N LEU A 228 -4.91 -8.47 -3.42
CA LEU A 228 -4.04 -9.63 -3.25
C LEU A 228 -4.75 -10.86 -2.68
N HIS A 229 -5.70 -10.71 -1.76
CA HIS A 229 -6.43 -11.88 -1.24
C HIS A 229 -7.29 -12.57 -2.30
N ASP A 230 -8.04 -11.82 -3.11
CA ASP A 230 -8.79 -12.38 -4.23
C ASP A 230 -7.85 -13.00 -5.26
N ILE A 231 -6.82 -12.25 -5.67
CA ILE A 231 -5.84 -12.71 -6.67
C ILE A 231 -5.15 -14.00 -6.20
N HIS A 232 -4.64 -14.01 -4.96
CA HIS A 232 -3.90 -15.14 -4.40
C HIS A 232 -4.80 -16.36 -4.24
N ARG A 233 -6.03 -16.20 -3.74
CA ARG A 233 -6.94 -17.34 -3.58
C ARG A 233 -7.49 -17.86 -4.88
N LEU A 234 -7.80 -16.99 -5.84
CA LEU A 234 -8.35 -17.40 -7.12
C LEU A 234 -7.30 -18.06 -8.01
N CYS A 235 -6.06 -17.55 -8.02
CA CYS A 235 -5.01 -18.00 -8.93
C CYS A 235 -4.00 -18.98 -8.31
N GLY A 236 -3.87 -19.05 -6.97
CA GLY A 236 -2.87 -19.89 -6.31
C GLY A 236 -3.30 -21.35 -6.21
N ASP A 237 -2.52 -22.29 -6.73
CA ASP A 237 -2.83 -23.72 -6.70
C ASP A 237 -2.98 -24.26 -5.27
N GLU A 238 -2.27 -23.69 -4.30
CA GLU A 238 -2.35 -24.06 -2.89
C GLU A 238 -3.72 -23.79 -2.24
N TRP A 239 -4.58 -23.00 -2.91
CA TRP A 239 -5.92 -22.66 -2.44
C TRP A 239 -7.04 -23.43 -3.15
N LYS A 240 -6.72 -24.44 -3.97
CA LYS A 240 -7.72 -25.18 -4.75
C LYS A 240 -8.83 -25.80 -3.89
N ASP A 241 -8.48 -26.39 -2.76
CA ASP A 241 -9.44 -27.03 -1.85
C ASP A 241 -10.31 -25.98 -1.15
N ASP A 242 -9.72 -24.86 -0.71
CA ASP A 242 -10.46 -23.75 -0.13
C ASP A 242 -11.42 -23.12 -1.17
N ARG A 243 -11.00 -22.92 -2.42
CA ARG A 243 -11.88 -22.44 -3.50
C ARG A 243 -13.11 -23.33 -3.70
N SER A 244 -12.91 -24.64 -3.65
CA SER A 244 -13.98 -25.63 -3.82
C SER A 244 -15.04 -25.56 -2.71
N SER A 245 -14.75 -24.90 -1.60
CA SER A 245 -15.72 -24.70 -0.51
C SER A 245 -16.70 -23.53 -0.73
N TYR A 246 -16.46 -22.65 -1.71
CA TYR A 246 -17.30 -21.47 -1.95
C TYR A 246 -17.55 -21.12 -3.43
N LEU A 247 -16.96 -21.88 -4.35
CA LEU A 247 -17.23 -21.83 -5.79
C LEU A 247 -17.92 -23.12 -6.23
N ASN A 248 -18.84 -23.02 -7.18
CA ASN A 248 -19.49 -24.19 -7.78
C ASN A 248 -18.65 -24.79 -8.93
N ASP A 249 -19.02 -25.98 -9.42
CA ASP A 249 -18.28 -26.70 -10.46
C ASP A 249 -18.09 -25.90 -11.75
N LEU A 250 -19.05 -25.06 -12.13
CA LEU A 250 -18.95 -24.22 -13.33
C LEU A 250 -17.97 -23.06 -13.12
N GLU A 251 -17.98 -22.46 -11.93
CA GLU A 251 -17.04 -21.39 -11.53
C GLU A 251 -15.61 -21.92 -11.39
N LEU A 252 -15.44 -23.15 -10.88
CA LEU A 252 -14.13 -23.81 -10.79
C LEU A 252 -13.50 -24.11 -12.16
N GLN A 253 -14.30 -24.12 -13.24
CA GLN A 253 -13.81 -24.25 -14.61
C GLN A 253 -13.41 -22.91 -15.26
N GLN A 254 -13.76 -21.78 -14.65
CA GLN A 254 -13.42 -20.45 -15.16
C GLN A 254 -11.96 -20.10 -14.86
N SER A 255 -11.39 -19.18 -15.63
CA SER A 255 -10.06 -18.65 -15.30
C SER A 255 -10.11 -17.82 -14.01
N CYS A 256 -8.98 -17.72 -13.30
CA CYS A 256 -8.93 -16.88 -12.11
C CYS A 256 -9.15 -15.38 -12.42
N VAL A 257 -8.91 -14.95 -13.67
CA VAL A 257 -9.21 -13.60 -14.17
C VAL A 257 -10.72 -13.38 -14.26
N ASP A 258 -11.45 -14.32 -14.84
CA ASP A 258 -12.91 -14.23 -14.96
C ASP A 258 -13.56 -14.24 -13.56
N MET A 259 -13.09 -15.12 -12.68
CA MET A 259 -13.57 -15.16 -11.29
C MET A 259 -13.21 -13.89 -10.51
N TYR A 260 -12.10 -13.23 -10.82
CA TYR A 260 -11.79 -11.92 -10.23
C TYR A 260 -12.76 -10.84 -10.73
N GLN A 261 -13.18 -10.87 -11.99
CA GLN A 261 -14.22 -9.95 -12.47
C GLN A 261 -15.56 -10.20 -11.78
N VAL A 262 -15.92 -11.47 -11.51
CA VAL A 262 -17.12 -11.81 -10.70
C VAL A 262 -16.98 -11.28 -9.27
N ALA A 263 -15.77 -11.35 -8.68
CA ALA A 263 -15.47 -10.76 -7.38
C ALA A 263 -15.64 -9.24 -7.41
N LEU A 264 -15.09 -8.55 -8.41
CA LEU A 264 -15.27 -7.10 -8.57
C LEU A 264 -16.75 -6.75 -8.71
N ASP A 265 -17.49 -7.43 -9.59
CA ASP A 265 -18.93 -7.19 -9.75
C ASP A 265 -19.69 -7.36 -8.43
N THR A 266 -19.43 -8.45 -7.70
CA THR A 266 -20.01 -8.69 -6.37
C THR A 266 -19.68 -7.54 -5.40
N LEU A 267 -18.44 -7.06 -5.37
CA LEU A 267 -18.03 -5.97 -4.50
C LEU A 267 -18.73 -4.66 -4.89
N PHE A 268 -18.59 -4.23 -6.14
CA PHE A 268 -19.09 -2.93 -6.58
C PHE A 268 -20.62 -2.85 -6.56
N THR A 269 -21.31 -3.89 -7.04
CA THR A 269 -22.78 -3.92 -7.09
C THR A 269 -23.40 -3.85 -5.70
N ASN A 270 -22.69 -4.25 -4.64
CA ASN A 270 -23.19 -4.16 -3.26
C ASN A 270 -22.70 -2.90 -2.53
N VAL A 271 -21.41 -2.54 -2.66
CA VAL A 271 -20.84 -1.36 -1.98
C VAL A 271 -21.42 -0.07 -2.52
N LEU A 272 -21.64 0.04 -3.82
CA LEU A 272 -22.19 1.25 -4.44
C LEU A 272 -23.70 1.45 -4.18
N GLN A 273 -24.35 0.52 -3.47
CA GLN A 273 -25.73 0.64 -3.01
C GLN A 273 -25.85 1.28 -1.62
N ILE A 274 -24.73 1.57 -0.96
CA ILE A 274 -24.75 2.34 0.29
C ILE A 274 -25.30 3.74 -0.03
N ALA A 275 -26.46 4.06 0.53
CA ALA A 275 -27.15 5.31 0.26
C ALA A 275 -26.45 6.51 0.90
N GLU A 276 -26.55 7.67 0.23
CA GLU A 276 -26.07 8.97 0.72
C GLU A 276 -24.56 8.99 1.04
N VAL A 277 -23.75 8.39 0.16
CA VAL A 277 -22.29 8.46 0.24
C VAL A 277 -21.79 9.67 -0.55
N ASP A 278 -21.03 10.53 0.12
CA ASP A 278 -20.47 11.75 -0.47
C ASP A 278 -19.23 11.46 -1.32
N LEU A 279 -18.45 10.44 -0.96
CA LEU A 279 -17.27 10.01 -1.71
C LEU A 279 -17.06 8.49 -1.60
N PHE A 280 -16.93 7.83 -2.75
CA PHE A 280 -16.45 6.46 -2.87
C PHE A 280 -15.00 6.48 -3.38
N VAL A 281 -14.12 5.72 -2.73
CA VAL A 281 -12.74 5.53 -3.15
C VAL A 281 -12.46 4.04 -3.26
N PHE A 282 -12.19 3.57 -4.47
CA PHE A 282 -11.60 2.26 -4.68
C PHE A 282 -10.08 2.36 -4.62
N GLN A 283 -9.45 1.63 -3.72
CA GLN A 283 -7.99 1.54 -3.66
C GLN A 283 -7.50 0.30 -4.41
N THR A 284 -6.58 0.49 -5.36
CA THR A 284 -5.89 -0.63 -6.01
C THR A 284 -5.04 -1.41 -5.01
N THR A 285 -4.71 -2.66 -5.31
CA THR A 285 -3.93 -3.46 -4.36
C THR A 285 -2.50 -2.95 -4.20
N THR A 286 -2.00 -2.99 -2.97
CA THR A 286 -0.66 -2.50 -2.60
C THR A 286 0.43 -3.54 -2.77
N ALA A 287 0.11 -4.68 -3.39
CA ALA A 287 1.06 -5.77 -3.61
C ALA A 287 2.01 -5.50 -4.80
N GLY A 288 2.43 -4.24 -4.96
CA GLY A 288 3.33 -3.82 -6.02
C GLY A 288 4.81 -3.93 -5.69
N TRP A 289 5.22 -4.14 -4.44
CA TRP A 289 6.65 -4.16 -4.12
C TRP A 289 7.37 -5.36 -4.75
N PRO A 290 8.51 -5.15 -5.43
CA PRO A 290 9.42 -6.24 -5.75
C PRO A 290 9.97 -6.76 -4.42
N LYS A 291 9.71 -8.02 -4.07
CA LYS A 291 10.22 -8.62 -2.81
C LYS A 291 11.73 -8.93 -2.85
N TYR A 292 12.50 -8.18 -3.62
CA TYR A 292 13.96 -8.26 -3.63
C TYR A 292 14.50 -7.37 -2.51
N GLY A 293 15.24 -7.96 -1.56
CA GLY A 293 16.18 -7.26 -0.67
C GLY A 293 15.65 -5.99 0.04
N ASN A 294 15.36 -6.06 1.35
CA ASN A 294 15.29 -4.86 2.16
C ASN A 294 16.71 -4.29 2.24
N TYR A 295 16.93 -3.06 1.79
CA TYR A 295 18.19 -2.37 2.01
C TYR A 295 18.48 -2.29 3.52
N GLY A 296 19.67 -2.72 3.94
CA GLY A 296 20.13 -2.60 5.32
C GLY A 296 19.51 -3.56 6.34
N VAL A 297 18.77 -4.58 5.91
CA VAL A 297 18.23 -5.63 6.79
C VAL A 297 18.70 -7.00 6.31
N ALA A 298 19.37 -7.75 7.19
CA ALA A 298 19.73 -9.13 6.88
C ALA A 298 18.53 -10.06 7.06
N TRP A 299 18.35 -10.93 6.06
CA TRP A 299 17.34 -11.97 6.09
C TRP A 299 17.70 -13.05 7.11
N SER A 300 16.71 -13.56 7.86
CA SER A 300 16.88 -14.76 8.68
C SER A 300 17.36 -15.91 7.79
N PRO A 301 18.58 -16.46 8.00
CA PRO A 301 19.07 -17.60 7.23
C PRO A 301 18.30 -18.89 7.54
N ILE A 302 17.55 -18.90 8.65
CA ILE A 302 16.77 -20.05 9.12
C ILE A 302 15.42 -20.12 8.39
N ASP A 303 14.70 -19.00 8.34
CA ASP A 303 13.36 -18.94 7.75
C ASP A 303 13.43 -18.73 6.24
N GLY A 304 14.43 -17.95 5.80
CA GLY A 304 14.57 -17.40 4.47
C GLY A 304 13.29 -16.90 3.87
N GLN A 305 13.27 -16.79 2.53
CA GLN A 305 12.29 -15.95 1.89
C GLN A 305 11.78 -16.57 0.59
N GLY A 306 10.48 -16.81 0.52
CA GLY A 306 9.82 -17.06 -0.76
C GLY A 306 9.97 -15.83 -1.66
N LEU A 307 10.40 -16.05 -2.90
CA LEU A 307 10.50 -15.01 -3.90
C LEU A 307 9.12 -14.37 -4.18
N PRO A 308 9.09 -13.09 -4.61
CA PRO A 308 7.85 -12.49 -5.07
C PRO A 308 7.28 -13.28 -6.24
N LEU A 309 5.95 -13.36 -6.27
CA LEU A 309 5.24 -13.47 -7.53
C LEU A 309 5.53 -12.17 -8.30
N ASP A 310 5.73 -12.26 -9.61
CA ASP A 310 6.03 -11.13 -10.49
C ASP A 310 5.10 -9.94 -10.18
N ALA A 311 5.66 -8.76 -9.88
CA ALA A 311 4.88 -7.56 -9.60
C ALA A 311 4.00 -7.15 -10.80
N GLY A 312 4.37 -7.53 -12.02
CA GLY A 312 3.55 -7.36 -13.22
C GLY A 312 2.28 -8.22 -13.22
N PHE A 313 2.26 -9.34 -12.49
CA PHE A 313 1.06 -10.14 -12.30
C PHE A 313 -0.01 -9.34 -11.52
N VAL A 314 0.39 -8.66 -10.45
CA VAL A 314 -0.52 -7.84 -9.65
C VAL A 314 -0.98 -6.59 -10.41
N ASP A 315 -0.08 -5.94 -11.14
CA ASP A 315 -0.41 -4.79 -12.01
C ASP A 315 -1.54 -5.14 -13.00
N ARG A 316 -1.47 -6.34 -13.60
CA ARG A 316 -2.52 -6.83 -14.52
C ARG A 316 -3.91 -6.83 -13.87
N PHE A 317 -4.03 -7.26 -12.62
CA PHE A 317 -5.32 -7.29 -11.91
C PHE A 317 -5.79 -5.88 -11.53
N ASN A 318 -4.87 -4.98 -11.19
CA ASN A 318 -5.22 -3.57 -10.99
C ASN A 318 -5.75 -2.93 -12.28
N LEU A 319 -5.13 -3.22 -13.43
CA LEU A 319 -5.63 -2.76 -14.73
C LEU A 319 -7.02 -3.32 -15.04
N ILE A 320 -7.30 -4.57 -14.69
CA ILE A 320 -8.64 -5.16 -14.82
C ILE A 320 -9.66 -4.40 -13.95
N ALA A 321 -9.32 -4.11 -12.69
CA ALA A 321 -10.20 -3.35 -11.80
C ALA A 321 -10.45 -1.91 -12.31
N ILE A 322 -9.40 -1.24 -12.79
CA ILE A 322 -9.52 0.12 -13.37
C ILE A 322 -10.40 0.12 -14.62
N ASP A 323 -10.21 -0.84 -15.54
CA ASP A 323 -11.04 -0.99 -16.73
C ASP A 323 -12.51 -1.29 -16.37
N TYR A 324 -12.72 -2.16 -15.37
CA TYR A 324 -14.06 -2.48 -14.86
C TYR A 324 -14.79 -1.23 -14.34
N ILE A 325 -14.14 -0.47 -13.45
CA ILE A 325 -14.69 0.79 -12.90
C ILE A 325 -14.96 1.79 -14.01
N SER A 326 -14.03 1.90 -14.96
CA SER A 326 -14.13 2.85 -16.06
C SER A 326 -15.29 2.55 -17.00
N LYS A 327 -15.61 1.27 -17.22
CA LYS A 327 -16.82 0.84 -17.94
C LYS A 327 -18.09 1.17 -17.15
N MET A 328 -18.11 0.91 -15.84
CA MET A 328 -19.27 1.23 -14.99
C MET A 328 -19.59 2.73 -14.93
N LYS A 329 -18.56 3.60 -14.99
CA LYS A 329 -18.75 5.06 -14.97
C LYS A 329 -19.24 5.63 -16.31
N GLN A 330 -19.32 4.84 -17.38
CA GLN A 330 -19.84 5.32 -18.66
C GLN A 330 -21.31 5.72 -18.52
N GLY A 331 -21.66 6.93 -18.95
CA GLY A 331 -23.01 7.48 -18.80
C GLY A 331 -23.26 8.30 -17.53
N GLY A 332 -22.23 8.57 -16.72
CA GLY A 332 -22.31 9.48 -15.57
C GLY A 332 -22.80 8.85 -14.26
N ALA A 333 -23.06 7.54 -14.26
CA ALA A 333 -23.30 6.79 -13.03
C ALA A 333 -22.03 6.82 -12.14
N TYR A 334 -22.22 6.92 -10.82
CA TYR A 334 -21.14 6.90 -9.82
C TYR A 334 -20.06 7.98 -10.05
N SER A 335 -20.48 9.22 -10.30
CA SER A 335 -19.56 10.36 -10.50
C SER A 335 -18.66 10.64 -9.28
N ASN A 336 -19.13 10.29 -8.08
CA ASN A 336 -18.40 10.37 -6.81
C ASN A 336 -17.51 9.14 -6.51
N LEU A 337 -17.37 8.19 -7.44
CA LEU A 337 -16.42 7.07 -7.34
C LEU A 337 -15.07 7.43 -7.95
N HIS A 338 -14.03 7.35 -7.14
CA HIS A 338 -12.65 7.63 -7.51
C HIS A 338 -11.74 6.42 -7.29
N ILE A 339 -10.62 6.38 -8.00
CA ILE A 339 -9.62 5.31 -7.88
C ILE A 339 -8.36 5.90 -7.25
N MET A 340 -7.96 5.38 -6.09
CA MET A 340 -6.68 5.68 -5.44
C MET A 340 -5.67 4.57 -5.72
N ASP A 341 -4.50 4.93 -6.22
CA ASP A 341 -3.53 3.96 -6.70
C ASP A 341 -2.56 3.47 -5.60
N GLY A 342 -2.99 2.51 -4.78
CA GLY A 342 -2.17 1.89 -3.74
C GLY A 342 -0.97 1.11 -4.30
N TYR A 343 -1.08 0.56 -5.51
CA TYR A 343 0.00 -0.18 -6.18
C TYR A 343 1.22 0.70 -6.44
N TRP A 344 1.02 1.89 -7.01
CA TRP A 344 2.15 2.77 -7.34
C TRP A 344 2.75 3.50 -6.15
N VAL A 345 2.00 3.68 -5.06
CA VAL A 345 2.58 4.18 -3.80
C VAL A 345 3.56 3.16 -3.21
N SER A 346 3.27 1.86 -3.38
CA SER A 346 4.02 0.75 -2.79
C SER A 346 5.14 0.18 -3.68
N LEU A 347 4.95 0.12 -5.00
CA LEU A 347 5.93 -0.40 -5.98
C LEU A 347 7.35 0.21 -5.85
N PRO A 348 7.55 1.54 -5.76
CA PRO A 348 8.88 2.14 -5.68
C PRO A 348 9.55 2.01 -4.30
N ARG A 349 8.91 1.37 -3.30
CA ARG A 349 9.47 1.14 -1.95
C ARG A 349 9.62 -0.32 -1.60
N PRO A 350 10.61 -0.99 -2.19
CA PRO A 350 10.88 -2.40 -1.91
C PRO A 350 11.38 -2.66 -0.48
N ASP A 351 11.84 -1.62 0.23
CA ASP A 351 12.59 -1.68 1.49
C ASP A 351 11.73 -1.62 2.76
N ASN A 352 10.45 -1.22 2.67
CA ASN A 352 9.63 -0.99 3.87
C ASN A 352 8.53 -2.05 4.03
N ARG A 353 8.78 -3.02 4.93
CA ARG A 353 7.87 -4.12 5.29
C ARG A 353 7.35 -3.96 6.71
N GLU A 354 6.34 -4.74 7.08
CA GLU A 354 6.02 -4.97 8.49
C GLU A 354 7.26 -5.52 9.20
N ILE A 355 7.87 -4.67 10.02
CA ILE A 355 9.03 -5.02 10.85
C ILE A 355 8.52 -5.06 12.28
N SER A 356 8.69 -6.20 12.92
CA SER A 356 8.31 -6.39 14.31
C SER A 356 9.11 -5.45 15.23
N LYS A 357 8.70 -5.36 16.50
CA LYS A 357 9.43 -4.62 17.54
C LYS A 357 10.91 -5.06 17.71
N LYS A 358 11.31 -6.20 17.13
CA LYS A 358 12.68 -6.75 17.20
C LYS A 358 13.48 -6.63 15.88
N ALA A 359 13.02 -5.81 14.94
CA ALA A 359 13.57 -5.77 13.59
C ALA A 359 13.32 -7.06 12.75
N ASP A 360 12.56 -8.03 13.27
CA ASP A 360 12.20 -9.23 12.50
C ASP A 360 11.23 -8.86 11.38
N ILE A 361 11.51 -9.35 10.18
CA ILE A 361 10.59 -9.23 9.05
C ILE A 361 9.41 -10.17 9.29
N GLY A 362 8.18 -9.66 9.18
CA GLY A 362 6.98 -10.48 9.34
C GLY A 362 7.01 -11.73 8.44
N LYS A 363 6.47 -12.86 8.92
CA LYS A 363 6.45 -14.14 8.18
C LYS A 363 5.78 -14.06 6.80
N LYS A 364 4.94 -13.04 6.58
CA LYS A 364 4.21 -12.82 5.34
C LYS A 364 4.63 -11.48 4.73
N LEU A 365 5.13 -11.55 3.51
CA LEU A 365 5.57 -10.39 2.72
C LEU A 365 4.40 -9.72 2.00
N SER A 366 3.28 -9.60 2.69
CA SER A 366 1.98 -9.17 2.15
C SER A 366 1.51 -7.82 2.69
N HIS A 367 2.19 -7.25 3.70
CA HIS A 367 1.83 -5.95 4.28
C HIS A 367 2.88 -4.88 3.97
N PRO A 368 2.43 -3.66 3.57
CA PRO A 368 3.33 -2.53 3.43
C PRO A 368 3.88 -2.09 4.79
N GLY A 369 5.05 -1.47 4.77
CA GLY A 369 5.57 -0.77 5.93
C GLY A 369 4.73 0.45 6.33
N HIS A 370 5.05 1.04 7.48
CA HIS A 370 4.30 2.16 8.02
C HIS A 370 4.30 3.36 7.08
N GLU A 371 5.42 3.73 6.47
CA GLU A 371 5.47 4.93 5.62
C GLU A 371 4.53 4.82 4.42
N VAL A 372 4.51 3.67 3.75
CA VAL A 372 3.60 3.40 2.62
C VAL A 372 2.14 3.49 3.09
N THR A 373 1.85 2.93 4.27
CA THR A 373 0.50 3.05 4.89
C THR A 373 0.15 4.50 5.16
N TYR A 374 1.05 5.27 5.77
CA TYR A 374 0.86 6.70 6.04
C TYR A 374 0.64 7.49 4.75
N ALA A 375 1.43 7.25 3.70
CA ALA A 375 1.25 7.91 2.41
C ALA A 375 -0.14 7.67 1.81
N MET A 376 -0.64 6.43 1.84
CA MET A 376 -2.00 6.12 1.39
C MET A 376 -3.07 6.83 2.23
N VAL A 377 -2.90 6.87 3.56
CA VAL A 377 -3.85 7.56 4.44
C VAL A 377 -3.83 9.07 4.18
N LEU A 378 -2.66 9.68 3.96
CA LEU A 378 -2.55 11.10 3.60
C LEU A 378 -3.29 11.41 2.28
N PHE A 379 -3.17 10.52 1.28
CA PHE A 379 -3.88 10.66 0.00
C PHE A 379 -5.39 10.59 0.21
N PHE A 380 -5.84 9.58 0.93
CA PHE A 380 -7.26 9.40 1.25
C PHE A 380 -7.80 10.58 2.08
N SER A 381 -7.10 11.03 3.11
CA SER A 381 -7.48 12.19 3.92
C SER A 381 -7.53 13.46 3.10
N MET A 382 -6.63 13.64 2.14
CA MET A 382 -6.67 14.76 1.21
C MET A 382 -7.94 14.75 0.35
N MET A 383 -8.36 13.58 -0.15
CA MET A 383 -9.64 13.42 -0.86
C MET A 383 -10.84 13.72 0.04
N VAL A 384 -10.83 13.26 1.30
CA VAL A 384 -11.88 13.59 2.29
C VAL A 384 -11.97 15.09 2.52
N LEU A 385 -10.83 15.77 2.72
CA LEU A 385 -10.79 17.22 2.91
C LEU A 385 -11.34 17.98 1.70
N GLN A 386 -11.05 17.53 0.49
CA GLN A 386 -11.58 18.14 -0.73
C GLN A 386 -13.10 17.98 -0.88
N THR A 387 -13.63 16.81 -0.53
CA THR A 387 -15.08 16.57 -0.57
C THR A 387 -15.80 17.36 0.52
N MET A 388 -15.28 17.32 1.75
CA MET A 388 -16.03 17.76 2.94
C MET A 388 -15.74 19.19 3.34
N CYS A 389 -14.49 19.62 3.19
CA CYS A 389 -14.00 20.88 3.74
C CYS A 389 -13.08 21.61 2.75
N PRO A 390 -13.51 21.87 1.50
CA PRO A 390 -12.65 22.47 0.48
C PRO A 390 -12.10 23.84 0.90
N ALA A 391 -12.83 24.58 1.75
CA ALA A 391 -12.39 25.86 2.28
C ALA A 391 -11.07 25.78 3.08
N LEU A 392 -10.79 24.66 3.76
CA LEU A 392 -9.54 24.45 4.51
C LEU A 392 -8.32 24.33 3.60
N LEU A 393 -8.53 24.07 2.31
CA LEU A 393 -7.47 23.90 1.31
C LEU A 393 -7.22 25.17 0.48
N HIS A 394 -8.04 26.20 0.67
CA HIS A 394 -7.90 27.51 0.01
C HIS A 394 -7.48 28.63 0.96
N ALA A 395 -7.30 28.31 2.24
CA ALA A 395 -6.92 29.23 3.31
C ALA A 395 -5.41 29.50 3.39
#